data_AF-A0A2C9U0Q8-F1
#
_entry.id   AF-A0A2C9U0Q8-F1
#
_cell.length_a   1.000
_cell.length_b   1.000
_cell.length_c   1.000
_cell.angle_alpha   90.00
_cell.angle_beta   90.00
_cell.angle_gamma   90.00
#
_symmetry.space_group_name_H-M   'P 1'
#
loop_
_entity.id
_entity.type
_entity.pdbx_description
1 polymer ?
#
loop_
_entity_poly.entity_id
_entity_poly.type
_entity_poly.pdbx_seq_one_letter_code
_entity_poly.pdbx_strand_id
1 'polypeptide(L)'
;QLDVNKYSILSTEQEQSWRRDRTHSHLSKPPLSSRKLDGARRNSDSKLWKPPSNRDYLPCVEPGPNYTSPGESEGYLLVHTNGGLNQMRAGICDMVAVARIINATLVVPELDKRSFWQDTSNFSDVFDEDHFINALAGDVKIIKRLPKEMANASKIIKHFRSWSGMDYYRGEIASMWKTYRVIRAAKSDSRLANNNLPPNIQKLRCRACYEALRFAPRIEEMGKVKK
;
A
#
# COMPACT_ATOMS: atom_id res chain seq x y z
N GLN A 1 34.61 17.03 -42.52
CA GLN A 1 34.19 15.71 -43.03
C GLN A 1 33.51 14.99 -41.86
N LEU A 2 32.18 15.07 -41.71
CA LEU A 2 31.13 14.22 -42.33
C LEU A 2 31.33 12.74 -41.93
N ASP A 3 30.41 11.98 -41.33
CA ASP A 3 28.92 11.94 -41.26
C ASP A 3 28.49 11.43 -39.85
N VAL A 4 27.45 11.83 -39.12
CA VAL A 4 25.99 11.98 -39.32
C VAL A 4 25.23 10.68 -39.66
N ASN A 5 24.35 10.29 -38.74
CA ASN A 5 23.22 9.34 -38.83
C ASN A 5 23.49 7.82 -38.83
N LYS A 6 23.06 7.18 -37.73
CA LYS A 6 22.38 5.87 -37.79
C LYS A 6 21.30 5.76 -36.70
N TYR A 7 20.26 6.57 -36.85
CA TYR A 7 18.93 6.23 -36.34
C TYR A 7 18.19 5.51 -37.47
N SER A 8 17.85 4.24 -37.28
CA SER A 8 16.94 3.52 -38.16
C SER A 8 15.51 3.70 -37.65
N ILE A 9 14.73 4.34 -38.51
CA ILE A 9 13.30 4.61 -38.43
C ILE A 9 12.52 3.31 -38.20
N LEU A 10 11.80 3.22 -37.09
CA LEU A 10 10.65 2.32 -36.95
C LEU A 10 9.38 3.14 -37.22
N SER A 11 8.51 2.52 -38.01
CA SER A 11 7.35 3.05 -38.71
C SER A 11 6.42 3.98 -37.92
N THR A 12 6.08 5.08 -38.58
CA THR A 12 5.18 6.17 -38.17
C THR A 12 3.70 5.78 -38.01
N GLU A 13 3.37 4.48 -37.94
CA GLU A 13 1.98 4.00 -37.82
C GLU A 13 1.60 3.56 -36.40
N GLN A 14 2.56 3.40 -35.47
CA GLN A 14 2.27 3.04 -34.08
C GLN A 14 2.16 4.24 -33.12
N GLU A 15 2.73 5.40 -33.46
CA GLU A 15 2.59 6.63 -32.65
C GLU A 15 1.23 7.34 -32.83
N GLN A 16 0.44 6.98 -33.84
CA GLN A 16 -0.90 7.54 -34.07
C GLN A 16 -2.02 6.81 -33.33
N SER A 17 -1.72 5.68 -32.68
CA SER A 17 -2.69 4.94 -31.85
C SER A 17 -2.86 5.58 -30.47
N TRP A 18 -1.77 6.13 -29.89
CA TRP A 18 -1.80 6.75 -28.56
C TRP A 18 -2.27 8.21 -28.53
N ARG A 19 -2.59 8.81 -29.68
CA ARG A 19 -3.19 10.16 -29.78
C ARG A 19 -4.71 10.15 -30.03
N ARG A 20 -5.35 8.98 -30.01
CA ARG A 20 -6.80 8.84 -30.16
C ARG A 20 -7.44 8.15 -28.95
N ASP A 21 -7.23 8.72 -27.77
CA ASP A 21 -8.28 8.67 -26.76
C ASP A 21 -8.94 10.04 -26.70
N ARG A 22 -10.19 10.06 -27.16
CA ARG A 22 -11.02 11.24 -27.34
C ARG A 22 -11.27 11.89 -25.99
N THR A 23 -10.70 13.07 -25.79
CA THR A 23 -11.33 14.07 -24.93
C THR A 23 -12.72 14.36 -25.51
N HIS A 24 -13.77 13.92 -24.81
CA HIS A 24 -15.12 14.35 -25.13
C HIS A 24 -15.20 15.87 -24.92
N SER A 25 -15.33 16.60 -26.01
CA SER A 25 -15.61 18.03 -26.05
C SER A 25 -17.01 18.30 -25.49
N HIS A 26 -17.09 18.66 -24.21
CA HIS A 26 -18.22 19.44 -23.72
C HIS A 26 -17.83 20.91 -23.67
N LEU A 27 -18.50 21.68 -24.53
CA LEU A 27 -18.42 23.12 -24.67
C LEU A 27 -18.37 23.86 -23.33
N SER A 28 -17.53 24.89 -23.31
CA SER A 28 -17.42 25.95 -22.33
C SER A 28 -18.79 26.44 -21.83
N LYS A 29 -19.09 26.26 -20.54
CA LYS A 29 -20.09 27.10 -19.85
C LYS A 29 -19.37 28.31 -19.24
N PRO A 30 -19.90 29.53 -19.37
CA PRO A 30 -19.31 30.71 -18.73
C PRO A 30 -19.36 30.55 -17.20
N PRO A 31 -18.50 31.26 -16.45
CA PRO A 31 -18.49 31.18 -14.99
C PRO A 31 -19.85 31.66 -14.45
N LEU A 32 -20.52 30.79 -13.69
CA LEU A 32 -21.71 31.15 -12.95
C LEU A 32 -21.34 32.22 -11.92
N SER A 33 -21.96 33.39 -12.05
CA SER A 33 -21.93 34.49 -11.08
C SER A 33 -22.08 33.98 -9.65
N SER A 34 -21.24 34.48 -8.74
CA SER A 34 -21.28 34.17 -7.31
C SER A 34 -22.62 34.58 -6.73
N ARG A 35 -23.56 33.64 -6.65
CA ARG A 35 -24.77 33.82 -5.85
C ARG A 35 -24.37 33.76 -4.38
N LYS A 36 -24.51 34.90 -3.69
CA LYS A 36 -24.59 34.96 -2.22
C LYS A 36 -25.55 33.87 -1.74
N LEU A 37 -25.08 32.98 -0.87
CA LEU A 37 -25.97 32.07 -0.15
C LEU A 37 -26.65 32.87 0.96
N ASP A 38 -27.88 33.28 0.70
CA ASP A 38 -28.82 33.63 1.77
C ASP A 38 -29.22 32.35 2.49
N GLY A 39 -29.13 32.39 3.83
CA GLY A 39 -29.39 31.25 4.69
C GLY A 39 -30.85 30.82 4.66
N ALA A 40 -31.10 29.56 4.30
CA ALA A 40 -32.27 28.81 4.75
C ALA A 40 -32.09 27.29 4.56
N ARG A 41 -32.42 26.57 5.64
CA ARG A 41 -32.80 25.14 5.74
C ARG A 41 -31.73 24.06 5.68
N ARG A 42 -31.36 23.64 6.90
CA ARG A 42 -31.03 22.27 7.33
C ARG A 42 -31.82 21.20 6.54
N ASN A 43 -31.28 20.63 5.46
CA ASN A 43 -31.60 19.27 4.99
C ASN A 43 -30.75 18.81 3.77
N SER A 44 -29.40 18.80 3.84
CA SER A 44 -28.60 18.21 2.74
C SER A 44 -27.35 17.42 3.14
N ASP A 45 -26.96 17.44 4.41
CA ASP A 45 -25.71 16.80 4.86
C ASP A 45 -25.68 15.29 4.61
N SER A 46 -26.84 14.62 4.65
CA SER A 46 -26.93 13.17 4.41
C SER A 46 -26.63 12.76 2.97
N LYS A 47 -26.66 13.68 2.00
CA LYS A 47 -26.30 13.43 0.60
C LYS A 47 -24.80 13.57 0.34
N LEU A 48 -24.10 14.41 1.12
CA LEU A 48 -22.67 14.66 0.98
C LEU A 48 -21.82 13.44 1.38
N TRP A 49 -22.27 12.73 2.42
CA TRP A 49 -21.55 11.58 2.99
C TRP A 49 -21.97 10.22 2.39
N LYS A 50 -22.70 10.21 1.27
CA LYS A 50 -23.00 8.97 0.54
C LYS A 50 -21.79 8.58 -0.32
N PRO A 51 -21.45 7.28 -0.40
CA PRO A 51 -20.45 6.81 -1.33
C PRO A 51 -20.79 7.29 -2.74
N PRO A 52 -19.82 7.86 -3.49
CA PRO A 52 -20.05 8.22 -4.88
C PRO A 52 -20.41 6.98 -5.70
N SER A 53 -21.13 7.16 -6.81
CA SER A 53 -21.34 6.07 -7.77
C SER A 53 -20.00 5.47 -8.18
N ASN A 54 -19.94 4.14 -8.26
CA ASN A 54 -18.71 3.40 -8.48
C ASN A 54 -18.13 3.57 -9.91
N ARG A 55 -18.80 4.33 -10.81
CA ARG A 55 -18.34 4.70 -12.18
C ARG A 55 -17.60 3.57 -12.91
N ASP A 56 -18.12 2.34 -12.82
CA ASP A 56 -17.55 1.11 -13.40
C ASP A 56 -16.15 0.71 -12.90
N TYR A 57 -15.63 1.34 -11.85
CA TYR A 57 -14.41 0.93 -11.16
C TYR A 57 -14.66 -0.36 -10.37
N LEU A 58 -13.77 -1.33 -10.52
CA LEU A 58 -13.80 -2.57 -9.75
C LEU A 58 -12.80 -2.52 -8.59
N PRO A 59 -13.13 -3.06 -7.41
CA PRO A 59 -12.18 -3.23 -6.32
C PRO A 59 -10.94 -4.01 -6.77
N CYS A 60 -9.75 -3.52 -6.43
CA CYS A 60 -8.48 -4.18 -6.75
C CYS A 60 -8.06 -5.25 -5.74
N VAL A 61 -9.02 -5.84 -5.01
CA VAL A 61 -8.78 -6.73 -3.87
C VAL A 61 -8.76 -8.20 -4.26
N GLU A 62 -9.49 -8.62 -5.29
CA GLU A 62 -9.59 -10.03 -5.63
C GLU A 62 -8.29 -10.58 -6.24
N PRO A 63 -7.72 -11.69 -5.72
CA PRO A 63 -6.53 -12.31 -6.30
C PRO A 63 -6.78 -12.76 -7.74
N GLY A 64 -5.72 -12.84 -8.55
CA GLY A 64 -5.82 -13.46 -9.87
C GLY A 64 -6.06 -14.98 -9.79
N PRO A 65 -6.49 -15.62 -10.88
CA PRO A 65 -6.83 -17.06 -10.90
C PRO A 65 -5.66 -17.97 -10.51
N ASN A 66 -4.41 -17.55 -10.78
CA ASN A 66 -3.20 -18.31 -10.47
C ASN A 66 -2.53 -17.86 -9.16
N TYR A 67 -3.28 -17.26 -8.23
CA TYR A 67 -2.75 -16.83 -6.94
C TYR A 67 -2.60 -18.04 -6.01
N THR A 68 -1.40 -18.26 -5.49
CA THR A 68 -1.09 -19.37 -4.60
C THR A 68 -0.93 -18.91 -3.16
N SER A 69 -1.27 -19.79 -2.21
CA SER A 69 -0.98 -19.58 -0.79
C SER A 69 0.53 -19.38 -0.56
N PRO A 70 0.93 -18.67 0.52
CA PRO A 70 2.34 -18.49 0.86
C PRO A 70 3.02 -19.83 1.14
N GLY A 71 4.26 -19.97 0.67
CA GLY A 71 5.10 -21.13 0.94
C GLY A 71 5.72 -21.09 2.33
N GLU A 72 6.72 -21.96 2.56
CA GLU A 72 7.55 -21.89 3.76
C GLU A 72 8.34 -20.58 3.82
N SER A 73 8.52 -20.06 5.04
CA SER A 73 9.14 -18.75 5.22
C SER A 73 10.66 -18.84 5.35
N GLU A 74 11.36 -17.95 4.67
CA GLU A 74 12.83 -17.85 4.71
C GLU A 74 13.36 -17.14 5.97
N GLY A 75 12.55 -16.28 6.59
CA GLY A 75 12.93 -15.47 7.74
C GLY A 75 11.84 -14.51 8.22
N TYR A 76 12.17 -13.70 9.22
CA TYR A 76 11.23 -12.79 9.87
C TYR A 76 11.49 -11.34 9.44
N LEU A 77 10.44 -10.66 8.98
CA LEU A 77 10.46 -9.25 8.66
C LEU A 77 9.81 -8.45 9.79
N LEU A 78 10.61 -7.65 10.50
CA LEU A 78 10.12 -6.66 11.46
C LEU A 78 10.01 -5.33 10.73
N VAL A 79 8.90 -4.62 10.96
CA VAL A 79 8.62 -3.35 10.30
C VAL A 79 8.44 -2.29 11.36
N HIS A 80 9.21 -1.21 11.27
CA HIS A 80 8.94 0.01 12.00
C HIS A 80 8.53 1.08 10.99
N THR A 81 7.26 1.46 11.01
CA THR A 81 6.73 2.48 10.09
C THR A 81 7.26 3.86 10.43
N ASN A 82 7.07 4.83 9.54
CA ASN A 82 7.41 6.23 9.77
C ASN A 82 6.35 7.13 9.15
N GLY A 83 6.17 8.33 9.69
CA GLY A 83 5.27 9.32 9.10
C GLY A 83 3.92 9.48 9.79
N GLY A 84 3.02 10.20 9.12
CA GLY A 84 1.63 10.32 9.53
C GLY A 84 0.83 9.02 9.40
N LEU A 85 -0.34 8.91 10.05
CA LEU A 85 -1.15 7.69 10.01
C LEU A 85 -1.42 7.17 8.59
N ASN A 86 -1.69 8.07 7.64
CA ASN A 86 -1.86 7.69 6.23
C ASN A 86 -0.56 7.17 5.57
N GLN A 87 0.59 7.75 5.91
CA GLN A 87 1.89 7.29 5.43
C GLN A 87 2.26 5.94 6.05
N MET A 88 1.97 5.75 7.35
CA MET A 88 2.13 4.47 8.02
C MET A 88 1.25 3.39 7.38
N ARG A 89 -0.03 3.69 7.09
CA ARG A 89 -0.92 2.77 6.34
C ARG A 89 -0.31 2.35 5.01
N ALA A 90 0.14 3.31 4.21
CA ALA A 90 0.80 3.01 2.93
C ALA A 90 2.07 2.17 3.11
N GLY A 91 2.91 2.50 4.09
CA GLY A 91 4.12 1.73 4.42
C GLY A 91 3.80 0.30 4.85
N ILE A 92 2.75 0.08 5.65
CA ILE A 92 2.31 -1.26 6.05
C ILE A 92 1.87 -2.07 4.81
N CYS A 93 1.10 -1.47 3.90
CA CYS A 93 0.64 -2.14 2.69
C CYS A 93 1.82 -2.55 1.79
N ASP A 94 2.82 -1.68 1.67
CA ASP A 94 4.07 -1.99 0.97
C ASP A 94 4.82 -3.14 1.65
N MET A 95 4.90 -3.16 2.98
CA MET A 95 5.62 -4.21 3.70
C MET A 95 4.90 -5.57 3.68
N VAL A 96 3.57 -5.60 3.62
CA VAL A 96 2.82 -6.84 3.33
C VAL A 96 3.22 -7.38 1.96
N ALA A 97 3.24 -6.52 0.94
CA ALA A 97 3.67 -6.93 -0.40
C ALA A 97 5.15 -7.36 -0.43
N VAL A 98 6.04 -6.63 0.24
CA VAL A 98 7.46 -6.98 0.34
C VAL A 98 7.65 -8.31 1.05
N ALA A 99 6.94 -8.57 2.15
CA ALA A 99 6.98 -9.87 2.83
C ALA A 99 6.62 -11.02 1.88
N ARG A 100 5.61 -10.83 1.01
CA ARG A 100 5.31 -11.80 -0.05
C ARG A 100 6.43 -11.95 -1.07
N ILE A 101 7.04 -10.85 -1.50
CA ILE A 101 8.10 -10.84 -2.52
C ILE A 101 9.35 -11.61 -2.06
N ILE A 102 9.71 -11.46 -0.78
CA ILE A 102 10.92 -12.06 -0.19
C ILE A 102 10.63 -13.31 0.66
N ASN A 103 9.41 -13.83 0.58
CA ASN A 103 8.95 -15.05 1.26
C ASN A 103 9.16 -15.02 2.79
N ALA A 104 8.84 -13.90 3.43
CA ALA A 104 9.04 -13.67 4.86
C ALA A 104 7.76 -13.86 5.68
N THR A 105 7.96 -14.24 6.94
CA THR A 105 6.94 -14.11 7.98
C THR A 105 6.97 -12.67 8.46
N LEU A 106 5.86 -11.96 8.27
CA LEU A 106 5.73 -10.59 8.73
C LEU A 106 5.38 -10.59 10.22
N VAL A 107 6.17 -9.88 11.02
CA VAL A 107 5.78 -9.54 12.39
C VAL A 107 4.90 -8.29 12.33
N VAL A 108 3.81 -8.27 13.10
CA VAL A 108 2.88 -7.11 13.15
C VAL A 108 3.67 -5.80 13.27
N PRO A 109 3.44 -4.82 12.38
CA PRO A 109 4.26 -3.61 12.32
C PRO A 109 4.21 -2.75 13.60
N GLU A 110 5.35 -2.17 13.95
CA GLU A 110 5.47 -1.14 14.97
C GLU A 110 5.13 0.23 14.37
N LEU A 111 4.12 0.90 14.95
CA LEU A 111 3.75 2.27 14.56
C LEU A 111 4.77 3.28 15.08
N ASP A 112 4.96 4.37 14.31
CA ASP A 112 5.80 5.48 14.74
C ASP A 112 5.09 6.28 15.84
N LYS A 113 5.78 6.47 16.96
CA LYS A 113 5.27 7.12 18.17
C LYS A 113 5.90 8.48 18.46
N ARG A 114 6.86 8.91 17.62
CA ARG A 114 7.77 10.02 17.99
C ARG A 114 7.98 11.04 16.90
N SER A 115 7.96 10.64 15.61
CA SER A 115 8.41 11.57 14.57
C SER A 115 7.38 12.65 14.23
N PHE A 116 6.09 12.37 14.35
CA PHE A 116 5.01 13.29 13.96
C PHE A 116 3.88 13.44 14.98
N TRP A 117 3.64 12.41 15.80
CA TRP A 117 2.56 12.38 16.79
C TRP A 117 3.18 11.96 18.13
N GLN A 118 2.82 12.63 19.22
CA GLN A 118 3.15 12.17 20.59
C GLN A 118 2.14 11.10 21.05
N ASP A 119 1.85 10.14 20.17
CA ASP A 119 0.90 9.07 20.43
C ASP A 119 1.65 7.80 20.82
N THR A 120 1.28 7.21 21.96
CA THR A 120 1.88 5.98 22.49
C THR A 120 1.19 4.69 22.02
N SER A 121 0.13 4.82 21.22
CA SER A 121 -0.69 3.72 20.69
C SER A 121 0.15 2.67 19.97
N ASN A 122 -0.19 1.40 20.21
CA ASN A 122 0.36 0.27 19.46
C ASN A 122 -0.46 -0.01 18.19
N PHE A 123 -0.06 -1.02 17.42
CA PHE A 123 -0.81 -1.43 16.24
C PHE A 123 -2.27 -1.76 16.58
N SER A 124 -2.50 -2.58 17.61
CA SER A 124 -3.83 -3.02 18.07
C SER A 124 -4.69 -1.89 18.66
N ASP A 125 -4.08 -0.76 19.01
CA ASP A 125 -4.79 0.43 19.48
C ASP A 125 -5.45 1.20 18.32
N VAL A 126 -4.89 1.09 17.12
CA VAL A 126 -5.33 1.83 15.94
C VAL A 126 -6.05 0.91 14.96
N PHE A 127 -5.53 -0.30 14.74
CA PHE A 127 -6.05 -1.28 13.79
C PHE A 127 -6.52 -2.54 14.49
N ASP A 128 -7.47 -3.24 13.88
CA ASP A 128 -7.90 -4.55 14.32
C ASP A 128 -6.81 -5.60 13.97
N GLU A 129 -5.97 -5.94 14.96
CA GLU A 129 -4.82 -6.83 14.79
C GLU A 129 -5.23 -8.25 14.35
N ASP A 130 -6.29 -8.80 14.95
CA ASP A 130 -6.74 -10.16 14.63
C ASP A 130 -7.37 -10.21 13.24
N HIS A 131 -8.17 -9.20 12.88
CA HIS A 131 -8.69 -9.06 11.52
C HIS A 131 -7.56 -8.91 10.50
N PHE A 132 -6.53 -8.08 10.78
CA PHE A 132 -5.39 -7.89 9.89
C PHE A 132 -4.65 -9.22 9.59
N ILE A 133 -4.44 -10.06 10.62
CA ILE A 133 -3.81 -11.37 10.46
C ILE A 133 -4.71 -12.31 9.65
N ASN A 134 -5.99 -12.39 9.99
CA ASN A 134 -6.93 -13.32 9.38
C ASN A 134 -7.22 -12.96 7.91
N ALA A 135 -7.40 -11.67 7.61
CA ALA A 135 -7.70 -11.19 6.26
C ALA A 135 -6.55 -11.46 5.26
N LEU A 136 -5.31 -11.56 5.75
CA LEU A 136 -4.11 -11.79 4.93
C LEU A 136 -3.54 -13.21 5.06
N ALA A 137 -4.23 -14.12 5.76
CA ALA A 137 -3.72 -15.47 6.03
C ALA A 137 -3.44 -16.29 4.75
N GLY A 138 -4.21 -16.04 3.68
CA GLY A 138 -3.99 -16.63 2.35
C GLY A 138 -2.87 -15.98 1.54
N ASP A 139 -2.32 -14.86 2.00
CA ASP A 139 -1.38 -14.03 1.27
C ASP A 139 0.05 -14.10 1.84
N VAL A 140 0.17 -13.86 3.15
CA VAL A 140 1.44 -13.75 3.87
C VAL A 140 1.26 -14.33 5.27
N LYS A 141 2.26 -15.05 5.77
CA LYS A 141 2.27 -15.50 7.17
C LYS A 141 2.54 -14.30 8.07
N ILE A 142 1.60 -13.97 8.96
CA ILE A 142 1.70 -12.85 9.90
C ILE A 142 1.66 -13.38 11.33
N ILE A 143 2.54 -12.86 12.19
CA ILE A 143 2.55 -13.17 13.63
C ILE A 143 2.59 -11.90 14.48
N LYS A 144 1.96 -11.94 15.65
CA LYS A 144 1.87 -10.80 16.56
C LYS A 144 3.22 -10.34 17.09
N ARG A 145 4.11 -11.29 17.41
CA ARG A 145 5.41 -11.03 18.02
C ARG A 145 6.45 -12.01 17.49
N LEU A 146 7.69 -11.55 17.41
CA LEU A 146 8.82 -12.41 17.07
C LEU A 146 8.92 -13.56 18.10
N PRO A 147 9.11 -14.83 17.68
CA PRO A 147 9.23 -15.95 18.60
C PRO A 147 10.42 -15.77 19.55
N LYS A 148 10.30 -16.30 20.78
CA LYS A 148 11.32 -16.11 21.82
C LYS A 148 12.64 -16.78 21.44
N GLU A 149 12.59 -17.86 20.67
CA GLU A 149 13.75 -18.59 20.16
C GLU A 149 14.59 -17.70 19.23
N MET A 150 13.98 -16.68 18.62
CA MET A 150 14.65 -15.70 17.76
C MET A 150 15.25 -14.51 18.53
N ALA A 151 15.30 -14.54 19.86
CA ALA A 151 15.94 -13.52 20.66
C ALA A 151 17.44 -13.35 20.32
N ASN A 152 18.15 -14.47 20.14
CA ASN A 152 19.60 -14.50 19.87
C ASN A 152 19.94 -14.74 18.38
N ALA A 153 18.93 -14.75 17.51
CA ALA A 153 19.14 -14.98 16.08
C ALA A 153 19.85 -13.79 15.40
N SER A 154 20.56 -14.06 14.30
CA SER A 154 21.23 -13.03 13.50
C SER A 154 20.22 -12.01 12.96
N LYS A 155 20.48 -10.73 13.26
CA LYS A 155 19.59 -9.60 13.00
C LYS A 155 20.32 -8.52 12.20
N ILE A 156 19.62 -7.92 11.25
CA ILE A 156 20.08 -6.71 10.55
C ILE A 156 19.00 -5.64 10.54
N ILE A 157 19.40 -4.39 10.72
CA ILE A 157 18.53 -3.22 10.52
C ILE A 157 18.85 -2.64 9.15
N LYS A 158 17.83 -2.44 8.31
CA LYS A 158 17.99 -1.91 6.96
C LYS A 158 16.99 -0.79 6.70
N HIS A 159 17.49 0.29 6.13
CA HIS A 159 16.66 1.29 5.47
C HIS A 159 16.48 0.87 4.02
N PHE A 160 15.27 0.46 3.64
CA PHE A 160 14.98 0.08 2.27
C PHE A 160 15.06 1.29 1.34
N ARG A 161 15.59 1.09 0.13
CA ARG A 161 15.67 2.14 -0.88
C ARG A 161 14.27 2.55 -1.31
N SER A 162 14.00 3.85 -1.34
CA SER A 162 12.68 4.37 -1.72
C SER A 162 12.35 4.03 -3.18
N TRP A 163 11.07 3.81 -3.46
CA TRP A 163 10.55 3.54 -4.81
C TRP A 163 11.25 2.38 -5.52
N SER A 164 11.61 1.34 -4.76
CA SER A 164 12.32 0.18 -5.30
C SER A 164 11.38 -0.83 -5.96
N GLY A 165 11.79 -1.37 -7.10
CA GLY A 165 11.07 -2.44 -7.80
C GLY A 165 11.38 -3.84 -7.26
N MET A 166 10.82 -4.85 -7.93
CA MET A 166 10.95 -6.27 -7.55
C MET A 166 12.42 -6.74 -7.47
N ASP A 167 13.28 -6.28 -8.37
CA ASP A 167 14.67 -6.75 -8.47
C ASP A 167 15.51 -6.38 -7.24
N TYR A 168 15.26 -5.22 -6.65
CA TYR A 168 15.90 -4.82 -5.40
C TYR A 168 15.52 -5.77 -4.25
N TYR A 169 14.23 -6.07 -4.10
CA TYR A 169 13.76 -6.93 -3.02
C TYR A 169 14.19 -8.38 -3.22
N ARG A 170 14.11 -8.91 -4.44
CA ARG A 170 14.53 -10.30 -4.75
C ARG A 170 16.05 -10.47 -4.75
N GLY A 171 16.80 -9.49 -5.24
CA GLY A 171 18.25 -9.57 -5.36
C GLY A 171 18.97 -9.16 -4.08
N GLU A 172 18.70 -7.96 -3.58
CA GLU A 172 19.43 -7.39 -2.43
C GLU A 172 18.82 -7.83 -1.10
N ILE A 173 17.50 -7.71 -0.93
CA ILE A 173 16.88 -7.97 0.38
C ILE A 173 16.76 -9.47 0.65
N ALA A 174 16.23 -10.25 -0.30
CA ALA A 174 16.06 -11.70 -0.10
C ALA A 174 17.41 -12.44 0.03
N SER A 175 18.50 -11.93 -0.56
CA SER A 175 19.82 -12.55 -0.37
C SER A 175 20.34 -12.44 1.07
N MET A 176 19.81 -11.52 1.88
CA MET A 176 20.16 -11.38 3.29
C MET A 176 19.71 -12.58 4.13
N TRP A 177 18.73 -13.37 3.67
CA TRP A 177 18.28 -14.59 4.37
C TRP A 177 19.38 -15.64 4.52
N LYS A 178 20.44 -15.57 3.69
CA LYS A 178 21.63 -16.43 3.79
C LYS A 178 22.43 -16.19 5.08
N THR A 179 22.33 -15.00 5.65
CA THR A 179 23.13 -14.58 6.82
C THR A 179 22.26 -14.24 8.02
N TYR A 180 21.09 -13.64 7.78
CA TYR A 180 20.22 -13.08 8.82
C TYR A 180 18.91 -13.84 8.86
N ARG A 181 18.48 -14.25 10.05
CA ARG A 181 17.14 -14.83 10.25
C ARG A 181 16.07 -13.75 10.46
N VAL A 182 16.49 -12.54 10.79
CA VAL A 182 15.61 -11.43 11.10
C VAL A 182 16.10 -10.16 10.40
N ILE A 183 15.23 -9.56 9.59
CA ILE A 183 15.47 -8.24 8.97
C ILE A 183 14.50 -7.25 9.59
N ARG A 184 15.03 -6.15 10.14
CA ARG A 184 14.23 -5.01 10.60
C ARG A 184 14.26 -3.91 9.55
N ALA A 185 13.14 -3.71 8.86
CA ALA A 185 12.92 -2.58 7.99
C ALA A 185 12.68 -1.32 8.86
N ALA A 186 13.66 -0.42 8.85
CA ALA A 186 13.62 0.80 9.66
C ALA A 186 13.07 1.98 8.85
N LYS A 187 12.15 2.73 9.47
CA LYS A 187 11.49 3.90 8.88
C LYS A 187 10.78 3.55 7.57
N SER A 188 10.01 2.47 7.57
CA SER A 188 9.23 2.04 6.42
C SER A 188 8.09 3.04 6.16
N ASP A 189 8.29 3.86 5.15
CA ASP A 189 7.26 4.64 4.46
C ASP A 189 6.99 3.99 3.08
N SER A 190 6.42 4.70 2.11
CA SER A 190 6.21 4.17 0.75
C SER A 190 7.54 3.85 0.05
N ARG A 191 8.02 2.61 0.18
CA ARG A 191 9.32 2.14 -0.34
C ARG A 191 9.19 1.20 -1.53
N LEU A 192 8.00 0.68 -1.81
CA LEU A 192 7.77 -0.20 -2.97
C LEU A 192 7.29 0.64 -4.16
N ALA A 193 7.91 0.45 -5.33
CA ALA A 193 7.56 1.18 -6.55
C ALA A 193 6.10 0.92 -6.96
N ASN A 194 5.40 1.95 -7.45
CA ASN A 194 4.04 1.79 -7.98
C ASN A 194 3.99 1.21 -9.39
N ASN A 195 5.08 1.29 -10.15
CA ASN A 195 5.13 0.87 -11.54
C ASN A 195 5.76 -0.52 -11.67
N ASN A 196 5.38 -1.24 -12.72
CA ASN A 196 5.99 -2.52 -13.12
C ASN A 196 5.96 -3.61 -12.04
N LEU A 197 5.03 -3.53 -11.09
CA LEU A 197 4.74 -4.63 -10.18
C LEU A 197 3.81 -5.65 -10.83
N PRO A 198 4.00 -6.96 -10.59
CA PRO A 198 3.06 -7.97 -11.04
C PRO A 198 1.64 -7.67 -10.53
N PRO A 199 0.58 -7.95 -11.32
CA PRO A 199 -0.81 -7.63 -10.94
C PRO A 199 -1.21 -8.17 -9.56
N ASN A 200 -0.79 -9.39 -9.22
CA ASN A 200 -1.09 -9.99 -7.92
C ASN A 200 -0.40 -9.29 -6.73
N ILE A 201 0.75 -8.65 -6.94
CA ILE A 201 1.42 -7.86 -5.90
C ILE A 201 0.66 -6.54 -5.68
N GLN A 202 0.19 -5.89 -6.74
CA GLN A 202 -0.64 -4.69 -6.61
C GLN A 202 -1.98 -4.99 -5.93
N LYS A 203 -2.61 -6.10 -6.31
CA LYS A 203 -3.86 -6.55 -5.68
C LYS A 203 -3.67 -6.88 -4.20
N LEU A 204 -2.53 -7.47 -3.83
CA LEU A 204 -2.18 -7.68 -2.42
C LEU A 204 -2.04 -6.36 -1.65
N ARG A 205 -1.39 -5.33 -2.23
CA ARG A 205 -1.35 -3.99 -1.61
C ARG A 205 -2.75 -3.41 -1.42
N CYS A 206 -3.63 -3.60 -2.39
CA CYS A 206 -5.03 -3.19 -2.29
C CYS A 206 -5.78 -3.92 -1.17
N ARG A 207 -5.69 -5.25 -1.07
CA ARG A 207 -6.28 -6.02 0.04
C ARG A 207 -5.77 -5.53 1.38
N ALA A 208 -4.45 -5.38 1.51
CA ALA A 208 -3.85 -4.86 2.74
C ALA A 208 -4.44 -3.48 3.10
N CYS A 209 -4.58 -2.58 2.12
CA CYS A 209 -5.02 -1.21 2.33
C CYS A 209 -6.51 -1.07 2.66
N TYR A 210 -7.36 -1.78 1.90
CA TYR A 210 -8.80 -1.56 1.89
C TYR A 210 -9.59 -2.61 2.69
N GLU A 211 -9.03 -3.81 2.89
CA GLU A 211 -9.71 -4.88 3.61
C GLU A 211 -9.03 -5.20 4.95
N ALA A 212 -7.70 -5.39 4.96
CA ALA A 212 -7.00 -5.86 6.14
C ALA A 212 -6.74 -4.74 7.17
N LEU A 213 -6.39 -3.53 6.73
CA LEU A 213 -6.16 -2.37 7.61
C LEU A 213 -7.46 -1.65 7.99
N ARG A 214 -8.30 -2.38 8.72
CA ARG A 214 -9.49 -1.84 9.39
C ARG A 214 -9.13 -1.22 10.73
N PHE A 215 -9.80 -0.14 11.11
CA PHE A 215 -9.59 0.44 12.43
C PHE A 215 -10.05 -0.51 13.54
N ALA A 216 -9.45 -0.39 14.72
CA ALA A 216 -9.84 -1.15 15.89
C ALA A 216 -11.34 -0.96 16.19
N PRO A 217 -12.05 -1.99 16.69
CA PRO A 217 -13.50 -1.94 16.90
C PRO A 217 -13.99 -0.70 17.66
N ARG A 218 -13.26 -0.27 18.69
CA ARG A 218 -13.56 0.95 19.47
C ARG A 218 -13.61 2.23 18.62
N ILE A 219 -12.73 2.35 17.62
CA ILE A 219 -12.66 3.50 16.72
C ILE A 219 -13.79 3.42 15.69
N GLU A 220 -14.04 2.22 15.14
CA GLU A 220 -15.16 1.97 14.22
C GLU A 220 -16.52 2.26 14.88
N GLU A 221 -16.71 1.85 16.13
CA GLU A 221 -17.90 2.14 16.92
C GLU A 221 -18.05 3.64 17.14
N MET A 222 -16.99 4.34 17.54
CA MET A 222 -16.99 5.79 17.70
C MET A 222 -17.39 6.50 16.39
N GLY A 223 -16.92 6.02 15.24
CA GLY A 223 -17.29 6.57 13.93
C GLY A 223 -18.75 6.30 13.51
N LYS A 224 -19.41 5.28 14.09
CA LYS A 224 -20.82 4.96 13.84
C LYS A 224 -21.78 5.74 14.72
N VAL A 225 -21.31 6.30 15.84
CA VAL A 225 -22.09 7.22 16.67
C VAL A 225 -22.29 8.53 15.91
N LYS A 226 -23.28 8.57 15.02
CA LYS A 226 -23.76 9.81 14.40
C LYS A 226 -24.70 10.55 15.36
N LYS A 227 -24.43 11.85 15.55
CA LYS A 227 -25.40 12.86 15.98
C LYS A 227 -26.49 13.05 14.92
#